data_AF-A0A0F9P9E5-F1
#
_entry.id   AF-A0A0F9P9E5-F1
#
_cell.length_a   1.000
_cell.length_b   1.000
_cell.length_c   1.000
_cell.angle_alpha   90.00
_cell.angle_beta   90.00
_cell.angle_gamma   90.00
#
_symmetry.space_group_name_H-M   'P 1'
#
loop_
_entity.id
_entity.type
_entity.pdbx_description
1 polymer ?
#
loop_
_entity_poly.entity_id
_entity_poly.type
_entity_poly.pdbx_seq_one_letter_code
_entity_poly.pdbx_strand_id
1 'polypeptide(L)'
;MLRKPRGVYPPDWPEIAARVKEEAGWRCVRCGHPHDPPAGYSLTVHHLDLDKANCEWWNIPSLCQRCHLKVQATLDIASHDVQTSFWGATGWLIPYLEGRRQALAIKQEVAT
;
A
#
# COMPACT_ATOMS: atom_id res chain seq x y z
N MET A 1 -1.58 9.90 -18.66
CA MET A 1 -0.40 9.00 -18.74
C MET A 1 -0.43 8.07 -17.54
N LEU A 2 -0.14 6.77 -17.72
CA LEU A 2 0.02 5.83 -16.61
C LEU A 2 1.24 6.24 -15.77
N ARG A 3 1.08 6.29 -14.44
CA ARG A 3 2.18 6.55 -13.49
C ARG A 3 3.15 5.36 -13.51
N LYS A 4 4.45 5.62 -13.65
CA LYS A 4 5.47 4.57 -13.71
C LYS A 4 6.06 4.31 -12.31
N PRO A 5 6.02 3.06 -11.81
CA PRO A 5 6.74 2.70 -10.58
C PRO A 5 8.25 2.95 -10.68
N ARG A 6 8.84 3.34 -9.56
CA ARG A 6 10.27 3.63 -9.40
C ARG A 6 10.88 2.67 -8.38
N GLY A 7 12.18 2.82 -8.13
CA GLY A 7 12.92 1.99 -7.17
C GLY A 7 13.15 0.55 -7.63
N VAL A 8 13.83 -0.20 -6.78
CA VAL A 8 14.06 -1.64 -6.90
C VAL A 8 13.55 -2.31 -5.62
N TYR A 9 13.01 -3.51 -5.75
CA TYR A 9 12.65 -4.29 -4.57
C TYR A 9 13.93 -4.61 -3.79
N PRO A 10 13.87 -4.58 -2.44
CA PRO A 10 15.01 -5.02 -1.64
C PRO A 10 15.24 -6.54 -1.81
N PRO A 11 16.46 -7.04 -1.51
CA PRO A 11 16.78 -8.46 -1.67
C PRO A 11 15.87 -9.40 -0.86
N ASP A 12 15.40 -8.96 0.30
CA ASP A 12 14.52 -9.67 1.25
C ASP A 12 13.03 -9.39 1.00
N TRP A 13 12.68 -8.94 -0.21
CA TRP A 13 11.29 -8.71 -0.59
C TRP A 13 10.36 -9.92 -0.38
N PRO A 14 10.76 -11.18 -0.68
CA PRO A 14 9.91 -12.34 -0.41
C PRO A 14 9.48 -12.44 1.07
N GLU A 15 10.40 -12.19 1.99
CA GLU A 15 10.18 -12.22 3.44
C GLU A 15 9.28 -11.07 3.88
N ILE A 16 9.54 -9.86 3.39
CA ILE A 16 8.69 -8.68 3.65
C ILE A 16 7.26 -8.94 3.18
N ALA A 17 7.10 -9.43 1.95
CA ALA A 17 5.79 -9.68 1.36
C ALA A 17 5.03 -10.82 2.06
N ALA A 18 5.73 -11.83 2.57
CA ALA A 18 5.13 -12.89 3.38
C ALA A 18 4.63 -12.33 4.72
N ARG A 19 5.48 -11.61 5.46
CA ARG A 19 5.13 -10.97 6.74
C ARG A 19 3.91 -10.06 6.61
N VAL A 20 3.87 -9.20 5.59
CA VAL A 20 2.73 -8.30 5.35
C VAL A 20 1.41 -9.06 5.15
N LYS A 21 1.45 -10.22 4.46
CA LYS A 21 0.26 -11.06 4.26
C LYS A 21 -0.15 -11.77 5.54
N GLU A 22 0.81 -12.22 6.34
CA GLU A 22 0.58 -12.85 7.66
C GLU A 22 -0.05 -11.87 8.64
N GLU A 23 0.50 -10.65 8.76
CA GLU A 23 -0.02 -9.57 9.59
C GLU A 23 -1.45 -9.16 9.17
N ALA A 24 -1.74 -9.21 7.87
CA ALA A 24 -3.09 -8.99 7.34
C ALA A 24 -4.03 -10.19 7.50
N GLY A 25 -3.61 -11.26 8.19
CA GLY A 25 -4.41 -12.46 8.40
C GLY A 25 -4.79 -13.17 7.10
N TRP A 26 -3.92 -13.09 6.08
CA TRP A 26 -4.16 -13.60 4.73
C TRP A 26 -5.46 -13.09 4.11
N ARG A 27 -5.79 -11.82 4.36
CA ARG A 27 -6.94 -11.12 3.79
C ARG A 27 -6.55 -9.81 3.13
N CYS A 28 -7.34 -9.40 2.14
CA CYS A 28 -7.18 -8.09 1.52
C CYS A 28 -7.64 -7.01 2.50
N VAL A 29 -6.77 -6.06 2.83
CA VAL A 29 -7.11 -4.98 3.77
C VAL A 29 -8.21 -4.05 3.25
N ARG A 30 -8.37 -3.96 1.93
CA ARG A 30 -9.39 -3.12 1.29
C ARG A 30 -10.79 -3.73 1.28
N CYS A 31 -10.92 -5.00 0.88
CA CYS A 31 -12.23 -5.64 0.70
C CYS A 31 -12.52 -6.78 1.67
N GLY A 32 -11.58 -7.16 2.53
CA GLY A 32 -11.72 -8.23 3.53
C GLY A 32 -11.68 -9.66 2.98
N HIS A 33 -11.69 -9.84 1.66
CA HIS A 33 -11.71 -11.16 1.04
C HIS A 33 -10.42 -11.93 1.35
N PRO A 34 -10.51 -13.23 1.72
CA PRO A 34 -9.34 -14.06 1.98
C PRO A 34 -8.54 -14.31 0.71
N HIS A 35 -7.31 -14.81 0.87
CA HIS A 35 -6.53 -15.33 -0.25
C HIS A 35 -7.27 -16.51 -0.93
N ASP A 36 -7.79 -16.27 -2.13
CA ASP A 36 -8.52 -17.26 -2.93
C ASP A 36 -8.16 -17.13 -4.42
N PRO A 37 -7.01 -17.67 -4.85
CA PRO A 37 -6.59 -17.61 -6.25
C PRO A 37 -7.59 -18.23 -7.24
N PRO A 38 -8.23 -19.40 -6.97
CA PRO A 38 -9.28 -19.94 -7.85
C PRO A 38 -10.44 -18.98 -8.12
N ALA A 39 -10.88 -18.20 -7.12
CA ALA A 39 -11.90 -17.17 -7.31
C ALA A 39 -11.37 -15.83 -7.87
N GLY A 40 -10.07 -15.74 -8.16
CA GLY A 40 -9.42 -14.55 -8.67
C GLY A 40 -9.15 -13.48 -7.59
N TYR A 41 -8.89 -13.90 -6.36
CA TYR A 41 -8.49 -13.07 -5.22
C TYR A 41 -7.10 -13.46 -4.69
N SER A 42 -6.15 -13.67 -5.60
CA SER A 42 -4.74 -13.84 -5.21
C SER A 42 -4.23 -12.58 -4.51
N LEU A 43 -3.50 -12.75 -3.39
CA LEU A 43 -2.99 -11.64 -2.59
C LEU A 43 -1.64 -11.16 -3.11
N THR A 44 -1.50 -9.84 -3.08
CA THR A 44 -0.34 -9.07 -3.52
C THR A 44 0.00 -8.03 -2.46
N VAL A 45 1.16 -7.41 -2.55
CA VAL A 45 1.55 -6.28 -1.71
C VAL A 45 1.81 -5.10 -2.63
N HIS A 46 1.13 -3.98 -2.38
CA HIS A 46 1.16 -2.80 -3.24
C HIS A 46 2.00 -1.69 -2.64
N HIS A 47 2.82 -0.99 -3.42
CA HIS A 47 3.52 0.22 -2.95
C HIS A 47 2.67 1.45 -3.24
N LEU A 48 2.08 2.07 -2.22
CA LEU A 48 1.12 3.17 -2.36
C LEU A 48 1.74 4.45 -2.95
N ASP A 49 3.05 4.65 -2.79
CA ASP A 49 3.81 5.77 -3.35
C ASP A 49 4.53 5.44 -4.68
N LEU A 50 4.32 4.23 -5.18
CA LEU A 50 4.96 3.67 -6.37
C LEU A 50 6.49 3.56 -6.31
N ASP A 51 7.12 3.66 -5.13
CA ASP A 51 8.54 3.40 -4.92
C ASP A 51 8.74 2.00 -4.34
N LYS A 52 9.25 1.07 -5.16
CA LYS A 52 9.49 -0.33 -4.76
C LYS A 52 10.55 -0.50 -3.68
N ALA A 53 11.35 0.53 -3.41
CA ALA A 53 12.33 0.49 -2.32
C ALA A 53 11.71 0.90 -0.97
N ASN A 54 10.55 1.57 -0.96
CA ASN A 54 9.91 2.03 0.26
C ASN A 54 9.01 0.94 0.86
N CYS A 55 9.59 0.11 1.72
CA CYS A 55 8.88 -0.97 2.43
C CYS A 55 8.36 -0.57 3.82
N GLU A 56 8.14 0.73 4.07
CA GLU A 56 7.49 1.18 5.30
C GLU A 56 6.09 0.57 5.43
N TRP A 57 5.69 0.18 6.64
CA TRP A 57 4.41 -0.52 6.88
C TRP A 57 3.20 0.23 6.29
N TRP A 58 3.23 1.56 6.34
CA TRP A 58 2.17 2.44 5.84
C TRP A 58 2.17 2.55 4.31
N ASN A 59 3.19 2.03 3.62
CA ASN A 59 3.31 2.08 2.17
C ASN A 59 2.97 0.75 1.48
N ILE A 60 2.91 -0.37 2.23
CA ILE A 60 2.83 -1.73 1.67
C ILE A 60 1.57 -2.52 2.10
N PRO A 61 0.34 -2.09 1.80
CA PRO A 61 -0.87 -2.86 2.10
C PRO A 61 -0.94 -4.22 1.38
N SER A 62 -1.46 -5.23 2.08
CA SER A 62 -1.87 -6.51 1.49
C SER A 62 -3.19 -6.37 0.73
N LEU A 63 -3.15 -6.48 -0.60
CA LEU A 63 -4.32 -6.31 -1.48
C LEU A 63 -4.55 -7.54 -2.36
N CYS A 64 -5.81 -7.93 -2.58
CA CYS A 64 -6.11 -8.89 -3.63
C CYS A 64 -5.84 -8.27 -5.01
N GLN A 65 -5.55 -9.09 -6.03
CA GLN A 65 -5.21 -8.61 -7.38
C GLN A 65 -6.22 -7.62 -7.96
N ARG A 66 -7.52 -7.79 -7.67
CA ARG A 66 -8.59 -6.89 -8.13
C ARG A 66 -8.46 -5.51 -7.48
N CYS A 67 -8.29 -5.47 -6.17
CA CYS A 67 -8.09 -4.23 -5.43
C CYS A 67 -6.75 -3.58 -5.78
N HIS A 68 -5.69 -4.37 -5.91
CA HIS A 68 -4.36 -3.92 -6.32
C HIS A 68 -4.41 -3.14 -7.63
N LEU A 69 -5.01 -3.73 -8.69
CA LEU A 69 -5.10 -3.07 -10.00
C LEU A 69 -5.96 -1.79 -9.96
N LYS A 70 -7.03 -1.78 -9.17
CA LYS A 70 -7.85 -0.57 -8.98
C LYS A 70 -7.04 0.54 -8.31
N VAL A 71 -6.35 0.22 -7.21
CA VAL A 71 -5.52 1.17 -6.46
C VAL A 71 -4.39 1.69 -7.34
N GLN A 72 -3.65 0.81 -8.03
CA GLN A 72 -2.58 1.18 -8.96
C GLN A 72 -3.04 2.15 -10.05
N ALA A 73 -4.27 2.03 -10.52
CA ALA A 73 -4.81 2.90 -11.57
C ALA A 73 -5.25 4.28 -11.04
N THR A 74 -5.58 4.41 -9.76
CA THR A 74 -6.28 5.60 -9.22
C THR A 74 -5.56 6.33 -8.11
N LEU A 75 -4.57 5.70 -7.46
CA LEU A 75 -3.94 6.21 -6.25
C LEU A 75 -2.43 6.15 -6.37
N ASP A 76 -1.79 7.28 -6.11
CA ASP A 76 -0.40 7.33 -5.69
C ASP A 76 -0.28 8.44 -4.65
N ILE A 77 0.08 8.04 -3.44
CA ILE A 77 0.04 8.90 -2.26
C ILE A 77 1.23 9.88 -2.22
N ALA A 78 2.27 9.69 -3.04
CA ALA A 78 3.38 10.64 -3.11
C ALA A 78 3.04 11.88 -3.94
N SER A 79 2.30 11.71 -5.04
CA SER A 79 1.99 12.81 -5.97
C SER A 79 0.60 13.41 -5.82
N HIS A 80 -0.27 12.83 -4.99
CA HIS A 80 -1.60 13.39 -4.73
C HIS A 80 -1.71 13.86 -3.29
N ASP A 81 -2.20 15.09 -3.12
CA ASP A 81 -2.77 15.52 -1.86
C ASP A 81 -4.08 14.73 -1.69
N VAL A 82 -3.97 13.54 -1.10
CA VAL A 82 -5.11 12.65 -0.87
C VAL A 82 -5.96 13.31 0.21
N GLN A 83 -6.82 14.23 -0.19
CA GLN A 83 -7.89 14.71 0.67
C GLN A 83 -8.77 13.49 1.00
N THR A 84 -8.64 13.01 2.24
CA THR A 84 -9.41 11.89 2.80
C THR A 84 -10.91 12.12 2.79
N SER A 85 -11.35 13.34 2.44
CA SER A 85 -12.70 13.85 2.64
C SER A 85 -13.64 13.77 1.42
N PHE A 86 -13.31 13.08 0.32
CA PHE A 86 -14.27 12.95 -0.79
C PHE A 86 -14.36 11.52 -1.34
N TRP A 87 -15.46 10.83 -0.97
CA TRP A 87 -16.17 9.79 -1.74
C TRP A 87 -15.40 8.59 -2.34
N GLY A 88 -14.17 8.30 -1.90
CA GLY A 88 -13.37 7.21 -2.48
C GLY A 88 -12.35 6.53 -1.58
N ALA A 89 -11.94 7.17 -0.47
CA ALA A 89 -11.13 6.53 0.56
C ALA A 89 -12.04 5.73 1.50
N THR A 90 -12.46 4.55 1.05
CA THR A 90 -12.93 3.48 1.94
C THR A 90 -11.99 3.39 3.15
N GLY A 91 -12.53 3.26 4.37
CA GLY A 91 -11.79 3.43 5.64
C GLY A 91 -10.50 2.60 5.78
N TRP A 92 -10.29 1.58 4.96
CA TRP A 92 -9.03 0.81 4.91
C TRP A 92 -7.78 1.66 4.66
N LEU A 93 -7.88 2.78 3.94
CA LEU A 93 -6.70 3.57 3.55
C LEU A 93 -6.25 4.54 4.67
N ILE A 94 -7.14 4.84 5.63
CA ILE A 94 -6.89 5.83 6.68
C ILE A 94 -5.63 5.51 7.50
N PRO A 95 -5.42 4.27 8.00
CA PRO A 95 -4.22 3.95 8.78
C PRO A 95 -2.92 4.18 8.01
N TYR A 96 -2.91 3.90 6.71
CA TYR A 96 -1.75 4.09 5.83
C TYR A 96 -1.43 5.57 5.61
N LEU A 97 -2.45 6.42 5.44
CA LEU A 97 -2.25 7.86 5.29
C LEU A 97 -1.75 8.50 6.59
N GLU A 98 -2.30 8.07 7.73
CA GLU A 98 -1.85 8.55 9.04
C GLU A 98 -0.41 8.11 9.34
N GLY A 99 -0.08 6.84 9.06
CA GLY A 99 1.30 6.34 9.17
C GLY A 99 2.29 7.12 8.31
N ARG A 100 1.91 7.45 7.07
CA ARG A 100 2.72 8.32 6.20
C ARG A 100 2.91 9.71 6.81
N ARG A 101 1.85 10.33 7.31
CA ARG A 101 1.90 11.67 7.92
C ARG A 101 2.86 11.70 9.10
N GLN A 102 2.78 10.71 9.98
CA GLN A 102 3.67 10.57 11.13
C GLN A 102 5.14 10.38 10.69
N ALA A 103 5.39 9.50 9.71
CA ALA A 103 6.73 9.27 9.18
C ALA A 103 7.34 10.54 8.54
N LEU A 104 6.54 11.37 7.89
CA LEU A 104 7.00 12.64 7.32
C LEU A 104 7.29 13.70 8.40
N ALA A 105 6.47 13.79 9.44
CA ALA A 105 6.71 14.70 10.56
C ALA A 105 8.03 14.39 11.26
N ILE A 106 8.30 13.12 11.56
CA ILE A 106 9.56 12.68 12.20
C ILE A 106 10.78 13.04 11.32
N LYS A 107 10.69 12.85 10.00
CA LYS A 107 11.79 13.20 9.08
C LYS A 107 12.08 14.71 9.05
N GLN A 108 11.08 15.56 9.26
CA GLN A 108 11.26 17.01 9.33
C GLN A 108 11.94 17.42 10.65
N GLU A 109 11.57 16.80 11.76
CA GLU A 109 12.17 17.06 13.07
C GLU A 109 13.63 16.61 13.16
N VAL A 110 13.99 15.49 12.54
CA VAL A 110 15.39 15.00 12.51
C VAL A 110 16.29 15.82 11.58
N ALA A 111 15.71 16.54 10.61
CA ALA A 111 16.45 17.36 9.65
C ALA A 111 16.74 18.78 10.15
N THR A 112 16.16 19.19 11.28
CA THR A 112 16.40 20.46 12.00
C THR A 112 17.39 20.29 13.13
#